data_AF-A0A2V5Q8S5-F1
#
_entry.id   AF-A0A2V5Q8S5-F1
#
_cell.length_a   1.000
_cell.length_b   1.000
_cell.length_c   1.000
_cell.angle_alpha   90.00
_cell.angle_beta   90.00
_cell.angle_gamma   90.00
#
_symmetry.space_group_name_H-M   'P 1'
#
loop_
_entity.id
_entity.type
_entity.pdbx_description
1 polymer ?
#
loop_
_entity_poly.entity_id
_entity_poly.type
_entity_poly.pdbx_seq_one_letter_code
_entity_poly.pdbx_strand_id
1 'polypeptide(L)'
;MKESKREVTLPIGHAARLAFEIDAVRAGCCQAAQVLLNKTPSDEMELEECARLDDALAQAQRILKASVRRIMLSRIKRRTRRSRAR
;
A
#
# COMPACT_ATOMS: atom_id res chain seq x y z
N MET A 1 9.49 40.48 -2.57
CA MET A 1 8.42 39.50 -2.89
C MET A 1 8.68 38.23 -2.08
N LYS A 2 7.83 37.92 -1.10
CA LYS A 2 7.94 36.69 -0.30
C LYS A 2 7.43 35.52 -1.13
N GLU A 3 8.33 34.62 -1.53
CA GLU A 3 7.96 33.35 -2.17
C GLU A 3 7.14 32.53 -1.19
N SER A 4 5.84 32.45 -1.43
CA SER A 4 4.93 31.53 -0.77
C SER A 4 5.43 30.11 -1.02
N LYS A 5 6.09 29.53 -0.01
CA LYS A 5 6.36 28.09 0.07
C LYS A 5 5.01 27.40 0.02
N ARG A 6 4.57 26.99 -1.18
CA ARG A 6 3.47 26.04 -1.34
C ARG A 6 3.88 24.80 -0.57
N GLU A 7 3.30 24.62 0.62
CA GLU A 7 3.42 23.38 1.37
C GLU A 7 3.02 22.26 0.42
N VAL A 8 3.98 21.40 0.17
CA VAL A 8 3.79 20.25 -0.68
C VAL A 8 3.01 19.25 0.16
N THR A 9 1.67 19.36 0.14
CA THR A 9 0.78 18.33 0.67
C THR A 9 1.06 17.05 -0.11
N LEU A 10 1.78 16.14 0.52
CA LEU A 10 1.96 14.80 0.03
C LEU A 10 0.63 14.07 0.24
N PRO A 11 0.17 13.22 -0.69
CA PRO A 11 -0.88 12.25 -0.38
C PRO A 11 -0.34 11.14 0.52
N ILE A 12 0.62 11.43 1.42
CA ILE A 12 1.07 10.47 2.45
C ILE A 12 -0.14 9.98 3.23
N GLY A 13 -1.08 10.87 3.56
CA GLY A 13 -2.31 10.48 4.25
C GLY A 13 -3.11 9.42 3.47
N HIS A 14 -3.31 9.61 2.17
CA HIS A 14 -4.03 8.64 1.35
C HIS A 14 -3.26 7.33 1.16
N ALA A 15 -1.95 7.39 0.92
CA ALA A 15 -1.13 6.19 0.77
C ALA A 15 -1.03 5.41 2.09
N ALA A 16 -0.91 6.10 3.23
CA ALA A 16 -0.92 5.48 4.55
C ALA A 16 -2.27 4.84 4.86
N ARG A 17 -3.38 5.53 4.52
CA ARG A 17 -4.73 4.98 4.63
C ARG A 17 -4.91 3.71 3.81
N LEU A 18 -4.50 3.71 2.54
CA LEU A 18 -4.56 2.52 1.69
C LEU A 18 -3.69 1.38 2.24
N ALA A 19 -2.50 1.69 2.76
CA ALA A 19 -1.66 0.68 3.39
C ALA A 19 -2.34 0.05 4.62
N PHE A 20 -2.96 0.89 5.46
CA PHE A 20 -3.73 0.43 6.62
C PHE A 20 -4.94 -0.42 6.23
N GLU A 21 -5.70 0.00 5.21
CA GLU A 21 -6.84 -0.76 4.69
C GLU A 21 -6.39 -2.12 4.14
N ILE A 22 -5.27 -2.18 3.40
CA ILE A 22 -4.69 -3.45 2.92
C ILE A 22 -4.33 -4.35 4.10
N ASP A 23 -3.60 -3.83 5.11
CA ASP A 23 -3.17 -4.61 6.26
C ASP A 23 -4.37 -5.13 7.07
N ALA A 24 -5.44 -4.33 7.20
CA ALA A 24 -6.69 -4.73 7.85
C ALA A 24 -7.37 -5.89 7.10
N VAL A 25 -7.44 -5.84 5.77
CA VAL A 25 -8.04 -6.93 4.98
C VAL A 25 -7.19 -8.21 5.06
N ARG A 26 -5.86 -8.09 5.07
CA ARG A 26 -4.96 -9.25 5.26
C ARG A 26 -5.20 -9.93 6.60
N ALA A 27 -5.32 -9.16 7.68
CA ALA A 27 -5.68 -9.69 8.99
C ALA A 27 -7.04 -10.42 8.95
N GLY A 28 -8.01 -9.88 8.22
CA GLY A 28 -9.29 -10.53 7.94
C GLY A 28 -9.15 -11.88 7.21
N CYS A 29 -8.30 -11.99 6.18
CA CYS A 29 -8.07 -13.28 5.52
C CYS A 29 -7.43 -14.29 6.46
N CYS A 30 -6.45 -13.90 7.28
CA CYS A 30 -5.87 -14.81 8.28
C CYS A 30 -6.91 -15.36 9.25
N GLN A 31 -7.85 -14.51 9.70
CA GLN A 31 -8.96 -14.94 10.55
C GLN A 31 -9.90 -15.89 9.80
N ALA A 32 -10.25 -15.59 8.56
CA ALA A 32 -11.09 -16.45 7.72
C ALA A 32 -10.43 -17.82 7.47
N ALA A 33 -9.14 -17.85 7.13
CA ALA A 33 -8.35 -19.06 6.97
C ALA A 33 -8.37 -19.91 8.25
N GLN A 34 -8.22 -19.30 9.43
CA GLN A 34 -8.29 -20.04 10.69
C GLN A 34 -9.67 -20.68 10.91
N VAL A 35 -10.76 -19.98 10.57
CA VAL A 35 -12.11 -20.53 10.64
C VAL A 35 -12.28 -21.70 9.67
N LEU A 36 -11.76 -21.59 8.45
CA LEU A 36 -11.81 -22.64 7.44
C LEU A 36 -10.99 -23.87 7.83
N LEU A 37 -9.81 -23.70 8.42
CA LEU A 37 -8.97 -24.79 8.94
C LEU A 37 -9.62 -25.56 10.10
N ASN A 38 -10.48 -24.90 10.87
CA ASN A 38 -11.20 -25.52 11.97
C ASN A 38 -12.43 -26.33 11.52
N LYS A 39 -12.84 -26.24 10.24
CA LYS A 39 -13.92 -27.08 9.69
C LYS A 39 -13.40 -28.48 9.40
N THR A 40 -14.22 -29.49 9.72
CA THR A 40 -13.93 -30.91 9.41
C THR A 40 -15.07 -31.51 8.59
N PRO A 41 -14.83 -31.91 7.33
CA PRO A 41 -13.58 -31.78 6.58
C PRO A 41 -13.27 -30.31 6.24
N SER A 42 -11.99 -29.99 6.09
CA SER A 42 -11.55 -28.67 5.63
C SER A 42 -11.95 -28.45 4.18
N ASP A 43 -12.46 -27.27 3.87
CA ASP A 43 -12.80 -26.88 2.51
C ASP A 43 -11.55 -26.35 1.80
N GLU A 44 -10.92 -27.22 1.00
CA GLU A 44 -9.67 -26.89 0.28
C GLU A 44 -9.86 -25.76 -0.73
N MET A 45 -11.04 -25.66 -1.34
CA MET A 45 -11.34 -24.63 -2.35
C MET A 45 -11.39 -23.25 -1.71
N GLU A 46 -12.08 -23.12 -0.57
CA GLU A 46 -12.15 -21.88 0.20
C GLU A 46 -10.77 -21.47 0.75
N LEU A 47 -9.94 -22.44 1.16
CA LEU A 47 -8.57 -22.18 1.61
C LEU A 47 -7.69 -21.67 0.46
N GLU A 48 -7.81 -22.26 -0.73
CA GLU A 48 -7.11 -21.77 -1.93
C GLU A 48 -7.57 -20.35 -2.30
N GLU A 49 -8.87 -20.05 -2.18
CA GLU A 49 -9.38 -18.70 -2.43
C GLU A 49 -8.82 -17.66 -1.45
N CYS A 50 -8.77 -17.95 -0.14
CA CYS A 50 -8.12 -17.03 0.81
C CYS A 50 -6.62 -16.87 0.53
N ALA A 51 -5.91 -17.95 0.14
CA ALA A 51 -4.51 -17.84 -0.25
C ALA A 51 -4.33 -16.89 -1.45
N ARG A 52 -5.16 -17.03 -2.50
CA ARG A 52 -5.14 -16.13 -3.67
C ARG A 52 -5.45 -14.68 -3.30
N LEU A 53 -6.36 -14.46 -2.34
CA LEU A 53 -6.69 -13.12 -1.85
C LEU A 53 -5.51 -12.49 -1.11
N ASP A 54 -4.82 -13.21 -0.22
CA ASP A 54 -3.64 -12.67 0.49
C ASP A 54 -2.50 -12.33 -0.48
N ASP A 55 -2.26 -13.16 -1.49
CA ASP A 55 -1.26 -12.90 -2.53
C ASP A 55 -1.56 -11.62 -3.32
N ALA A 56 -2.83 -11.41 -3.68
CA ALA A 56 -3.28 -10.19 -4.35
C ALA A 56 -3.09 -8.95 -3.47
N LEU A 57 -3.40 -9.04 -2.17
CA LEU A 57 -3.19 -7.96 -1.20
C LEU A 57 -1.69 -7.65 -1.02
N ALA A 58 -0.84 -8.68 -0.93
CA ALA A 58 0.60 -8.52 -0.87
C ALA A 58 1.16 -7.86 -2.14
N GLN A 59 0.61 -8.18 -3.32
CA GLN A 59 0.95 -7.51 -4.58
C GLN A 59 0.51 -6.04 -4.56
N ALA A 60 -0.71 -5.73 -4.13
CA ALA A 60 -1.20 -4.37 -4.00
C ALA A 60 -0.30 -3.52 -3.09
N GLN A 61 0.13 -4.06 -1.94
CA GLN A 61 1.04 -3.39 -1.01
C GLN A 61 2.41 -3.09 -1.65
N ARG A 62 2.95 -4.01 -2.44
CA ARG A 62 4.20 -3.81 -3.20
C ARG A 62 4.06 -2.69 -4.23
N ILE A 63 2.96 -2.67 -4.98
CA ILE A 63 2.67 -1.63 -5.98
C ILE A 63 2.54 -0.25 -5.32
N LEU A 64 1.84 -0.17 -4.19
CA LEU A 64 1.68 1.06 -3.43
C LEU A 64 3.04 1.61 -2.98
N LYS A 65 3.88 0.77 -2.35
CA LYS A 65 5.24 1.14 -1.93
C LYS A 65 6.09 1.64 -3.10
N ALA A 66 6.07 0.93 -4.22
CA ALA A 66 6.81 1.32 -5.42
C ALA A 66 6.35 2.67 -5.99
N SER A 67 5.03 2.90 -6.01
CA SER A 67 4.41 4.14 -6.50
C SER A 67 4.76 5.34 -5.63
N VAL A 68 4.65 5.20 -4.30
CA VAL A 68 5.05 6.24 -3.34
C VAL A 68 6.54 6.58 -3.51
N ARG A 69 7.42 5.57 -3.58
CA ARG A 69 8.85 5.78 -3.82
C ARG A 69 9.12 6.54 -5.11
N ARG A 70 8.46 6.18 -6.22
CA ARG A 70 8.60 6.86 -7.52
C ARG A 70 8.20 8.33 -7.43
N ILE A 71 7.10 8.64 -6.76
CA ILE A 71 6.63 10.02 -6.55
C ILE A 71 7.63 10.81 -5.72
N MET A 72 8.14 10.23 -4.62
CA MET A 72 9.15 10.88 -3.76
C MET A 72 10.43 11.19 -4.54
N LEU A 73 10.98 10.22 -5.28
CA LEU A 73 12.18 10.42 -6.09
C LEU A 73 11.98 11.48 -7.19
N SER A 74 10.81 11.50 -7.84
CA SER A 74 10.47 12.52 -8.84
C SER A 74 10.47 13.93 -8.24
N ARG A 75 9.95 14.10 -7.02
CA ARG A 75 9.94 15.38 -6.30
C ARG A 75 11.35 15.82 -5.91
N ILE A 76 12.18 14.92 -5.40
CA ILE A 76 13.59 15.22 -5.07
C ILE A 76 14.32 15.72 -6.32
N LYS A 77 14.22 14.99 -7.44
CA LYS A 77 14.82 15.40 -8.73
C LYS A 77 14.36 16.78 -9.20
N ARG A 78 13.06 17.10 -9.07
CA ARG A 78 12.51 18.43 -9.41
C ARG A 78 13.08 19.54 -8.52
N ARG A 79 13.20 19.28 -7.21
CA ARG A 79 13.75 20.25 -6.25
C ARG A 79 15.22 20.55 -6.55
N THR A 80 16.03 19.54 -6.81
CA THR A 80 17.45 19.70 -7.17
C THR A 80 17.65 20.47 -8.48
N ARG A 81 16.78 20.27 -9.48
CA ARG A 81 16.82 21.06 -10.73
C ARG A 81 16.50 22.54 -10.49
N ARG A 82 15.46 22.83 -9.69
CA ARG A 82 15.09 24.22 -9.35
C ARG A 82 16.15 24.94 -8.54
N SER A 83 16.88 24.23 -7.67
CA SER A 83 17.96 24.83 -6.88
C SER A 83 19.26 25.07 -7.65
N ARG A 84 19.50 24.36 -8.77
CA ARG A 84 20.66 24.58 -9.65
C ARG A 84 20.42 25.67 -10.71
N ALA A 85 19.16 26.04 -10.94
CA ALA A 85 18.77 27.06 -11.91
C ALA A 85 18.60 28.46 -11.28
N ARG A 86 18.87 28.60 -9.99
CA ARG A 86 19.03 29.86 -9.26
C ARG A 86 20.49 30.00 -8.87
#